data_AF-A0A3D3K352-F1
#
_entry.id   AF-A0A3D3K352-F1
#
_cell.length_a   1.000
_cell.length_b   1.000
_cell.length_c   1.000
_cell.angle_alpha   90.00
_cell.angle_beta   90.00
_cell.angle_gamma   90.00
#
_symmetry.space_group_name_H-M   'P 1'
#
loop_
_entity.id
_entity.type
_entity.pdbx_description
1 polymer ?
#
loop_
_entity_poly.entity_id
_entity_poly.type
_entity_poly.pdbx_seq_one_letter_code
_entity_poly.pdbx_strand_id
1 'polypeptide(L)'
;MNKPIKRNENLVPVSREHHATLLFCWKLRNGVKAEINPERITKYVNWFYQNHIQHHFKTEEKLLFTDFNDEMVKRALNEHQLILAKINEINVKAKENSYVLFNELADLVDGHTRFEERQLFPYLEETFSEGELEKIGEILHGDEHSAVENYEDEFWKK
;
A
#
# COMPACT_ATOMS: atom_id res chain seq x y z
N MET A 1 -23.79 1.02 5.38
CA MET A 1 -22.47 1.15 6.02
C MET A 1 -21.89 -0.24 6.12
N ASN A 2 -20.78 -0.54 5.43
CA ASN A 2 -20.15 -1.85 5.58
C ASN A 2 -19.52 -1.94 6.97
N LYS A 3 -19.76 -3.05 7.67
CA LYS A 3 -19.16 -3.34 8.97
C LYS A 3 -17.63 -3.30 8.83
N PRO A 4 -16.89 -2.63 9.74
CA PRO A 4 -15.43 -2.69 9.74
C PRO A 4 -15.00 -4.16 9.79
N ILE A 5 -14.04 -4.52 8.94
CA ILE A 5 -13.43 -5.86 8.96
C ILE A 5 -12.71 -5.98 10.30
N LYS A 6 -13.03 -7.02 11.08
CA LYS A 6 -12.34 -7.31 12.33
C LYS A 6 -11.08 -8.09 11.97
N ARG A 7 -9.92 -7.45 12.13
CA ARG A 7 -8.57 -8.00 11.89
C ARG A 7 -8.05 -8.69 13.15
N ASN A 8 -7.29 -9.77 13.01
CA ASN A 8 -6.53 -10.35 14.11
C ASN A 8 -5.59 -9.28 14.71
N GLU A 9 -5.53 -9.18 16.04
CA GLU A 9 -4.77 -8.10 16.72
C GLU A 9 -3.28 -8.08 16.38
N ASN A 10 -2.71 -9.23 16.03
CA ASN A 10 -1.32 -9.36 15.61
C ASN A 10 -1.06 -8.76 14.21
N LEU A 11 -2.09 -8.71 13.35
CA LEU A 11 -2.01 -8.13 12.01
C LEU A 11 -2.57 -6.71 11.92
N VAL A 12 -3.12 -6.19 13.02
CA VAL A 12 -3.63 -4.81 13.08
C VAL A 12 -2.56 -3.77 12.73
N PRO A 13 -1.28 -3.87 13.14
CA PRO A 13 -0.29 -2.84 12.82
C PRO A 13 -0.11 -2.63 11.32
N VAL A 14 0.13 -3.70 10.56
CA VAL A 14 0.28 -3.63 9.10
C VAL A 14 -1.04 -3.19 8.41
N SER A 15 -2.18 -3.68 8.89
CA SER A 15 -3.50 -3.27 8.40
C SER A 15 -3.81 -1.78 8.63
N ARG A 16 -3.23 -1.14 9.66
CA ARG A 16 -3.39 0.30 9.88
C ARG A 16 -2.68 1.13 8.81
N GLU A 17 -1.56 0.66 8.28
CA GLU A 17 -0.80 1.36 7.23
C GLU A 17 -1.63 1.48 5.94
N HIS A 18 -2.51 0.52 5.67
CA HIS A 18 -3.45 0.58 4.55
C HIS A 18 -4.37 1.79 4.56
N HIS A 19 -4.63 2.41 5.71
CA HIS A 19 -5.37 3.67 5.75
C HIS A 19 -4.59 4.79 5.04
N ALA A 20 -3.28 4.91 5.29
CA ALA A 20 -2.42 5.87 4.60
C ALA A 20 -2.32 5.54 3.10
N THR A 21 -2.20 4.26 2.75
CA THR A 21 -2.17 3.79 1.36
C THR A 21 -3.45 4.14 0.58
N LEU A 22 -4.63 4.01 1.20
CA LEU A 22 -5.89 4.44 0.58
C LEU A 22 -5.99 5.96 0.46
N LEU A 23 -5.46 6.69 1.45
CA LEU A 23 -5.40 8.16 1.38
C LEU A 23 -4.45 8.61 0.27
N PHE A 24 -3.32 7.94 0.07
CA PHE A 24 -2.42 8.15 -1.05
C PHE A 24 -3.15 8.03 -2.39
N CYS A 25 -3.91 6.96 -2.60
CA CYS A 25 -4.74 6.79 -3.81
C CYS A 25 -5.73 7.95 -4.00
N TRP A 26 -6.39 8.39 -2.91
CA TRP A 26 -7.29 9.54 -2.96
C TRP A 26 -6.54 10.84 -3.33
N LYS A 27 -5.36 11.10 -2.77
CA LYS A 27 -4.54 12.28 -3.05
C LYS A 27 -4.12 12.34 -4.51
N LEU A 28 -3.66 11.21 -5.08
CA LEU A 28 -3.32 11.13 -6.51
C LEU A 28 -4.51 11.50 -7.40
N ARG A 29 -5.68 10.92 -7.14
CA ARG A 29 -6.90 11.20 -7.91
C ARG A 29 -7.35 12.66 -7.79
N ASN A 30 -7.19 13.28 -6.62
CA ASN A 30 -7.50 14.71 -6.45
C ASN A 30 -6.51 15.60 -7.19
N GLY A 31 -5.21 15.29 -7.14
CA GLY A 31 -4.21 16.01 -7.93
C GLY A 31 -4.50 15.95 -9.42
N VAL A 32 -4.85 14.76 -9.94
CA VAL A 32 -5.26 14.58 -11.34
C VAL A 32 -6.51 15.41 -11.66
N LYS A 33 -7.55 15.33 -10.82
CA LYS A 33 -8.81 16.07 -11.04
C LYS A 33 -8.64 17.59 -11.01
N ALA A 34 -7.73 18.07 -10.19
CA ALA A 34 -7.40 19.50 -10.09
C ALA A 34 -6.35 19.94 -11.12
N GLU A 35 -5.95 19.06 -12.04
CA GLU A 35 -4.94 19.33 -13.06
C GLU A 35 -3.64 19.90 -12.47
N ILE A 36 -3.25 19.40 -11.30
CA ILE A 36 -2.00 19.77 -10.64
C ILE A 36 -0.82 19.37 -11.53
N ASN A 37 0.18 20.24 -11.62
CA ASN A 37 1.41 19.96 -12.35
C ASN A 37 1.92 18.53 -12.05
N PRO A 38 2.04 17.66 -13.08
CA PRO A 38 2.46 16.28 -12.92
C PRO A 38 3.74 16.10 -12.09
N GLU A 39 4.68 17.05 -12.16
CA GLU A 39 5.93 16.99 -11.39
C GLU A 39 5.68 17.01 -9.87
N ARG A 40 4.69 17.78 -9.39
CA ARG A 40 4.32 17.81 -7.95
C ARG A 40 3.76 16.45 -7.52
N ILE A 41 2.88 15.87 -8.34
CA ILE A 41 2.30 14.56 -8.06
C ILE A 41 3.40 13.48 -8.07
N THR A 42 4.32 13.51 -9.04
CA THR A 42 5.47 12.57 -9.10
C THR A 42 6.38 12.69 -7.88
N LYS A 43 6.66 13.90 -7.39
CA LYS A 43 7.44 14.10 -6.15
C LYS A 43 6.76 13.44 -4.96
N TYR A 44 5.44 13.56 -4.84
CA TYR A 44 4.68 12.88 -3.80
C TYR A 44 4.66 11.37 -3.95
N VAL A 45 4.50 10.83 -5.16
CA VAL A 45 4.62 9.38 -5.44
C VAL A 45 5.96 8.84 -4.94
N ASN A 46 7.06 9.52 -5.27
CA ASN A 46 8.39 9.09 -4.85
C ASN A 46 8.61 9.21 -3.33
N TRP A 47 8.09 10.28 -2.73
CA TRP A 47 8.13 10.44 -1.28
C TRP A 47 7.35 9.32 -0.58
N PHE A 48 6.11 9.04 -1.02
CA PHE A 48 5.28 8.01 -0.42
C PHE A 48 5.87 6.61 -0.64
N TYR A 49 6.48 6.37 -1.80
CA TYR A 49 7.22 5.13 -2.05
C TYR A 49 8.36 4.91 -1.04
N GLN A 50 9.20 5.92 -0.84
CA GLN A 50 10.38 5.84 0.04
C GLN A 50 10.01 5.75 1.52
N ASN A 51 8.94 6.42 1.94
CA ASN A 51 8.58 6.52 3.36
C ASN A 51 7.53 5.49 3.80
N HIS A 52 6.77 4.89 2.87
CA HIS A 52 5.69 3.97 3.21
C HIS A 52 5.78 2.65 2.42
N ILE A 53 5.56 2.68 1.10
CA ILE A 53 5.38 1.45 0.28
C ILE A 53 6.57 0.50 0.42
N GLN A 54 7.81 1.02 0.35
CA GLN A 54 8.99 0.17 0.37
C GLN A 54 9.15 -0.61 1.69
N HIS A 55 8.88 0.04 2.83
CA HIS A 55 8.96 -0.61 4.13
C HIS A 55 7.81 -1.60 4.30
N HIS A 56 6.59 -1.16 3.98
CA HIS A 56 5.36 -1.95 4.08
C HIS A 56 5.48 -3.29 3.33
N PHE A 57 5.79 -3.24 2.03
CA PHE A 57 5.95 -4.46 1.22
C PHE A 57 7.03 -5.37 1.77
N LYS A 58 8.17 -4.81 2.21
CA LYS A 58 9.25 -5.63 2.77
C LYS A 58 8.81 -6.35 4.06
N THR A 59 8.01 -5.69 4.89
CA THR A 59 7.48 -6.26 6.12
C THR A 59 6.52 -7.40 5.81
N GLU A 60 5.58 -7.21 4.88
CA GLU A 60 4.64 -8.24 4.44
C GLU A 60 5.36 -9.43 3.79
N GLU A 61 6.29 -9.16 2.86
CA GLU A 61 7.10 -10.16 2.17
C GLU A 61 7.91 -11.03 3.14
N LYS A 62 8.43 -10.41 4.20
CA LYS A 62 9.27 -11.10 5.19
C LYS A 62 8.45 -11.92 6.19
N LEU A 63 7.27 -11.42 6.59
CA LEU A 63 6.53 -11.96 7.74
C LEU A 63 5.25 -12.71 7.36
N LEU A 64 4.57 -12.29 6.30
CA LEU A 64 3.23 -12.79 5.93
C LEU A 64 3.26 -13.61 4.64
N PHE A 65 4.06 -13.19 3.66
CA PHE A 65 4.07 -13.78 2.32
C PHE A 65 5.20 -14.81 2.17
N THR A 66 5.35 -15.67 3.18
CA THR A 66 6.48 -16.59 3.30
C THR A 66 6.31 -17.89 2.52
N ASP A 67 5.07 -18.30 2.23
CA ASP A 67 4.80 -19.46 1.38
C ASP A 67 4.70 -19.05 -0.10
N PHE A 68 5.83 -19.06 -0.79
CA PHE A 68 5.92 -18.71 -2.21
C PHE A 68 5.21 -19.69 -3.15
N ASN A 69 4.72 -20.85 -2.66
CA ASN A 69 3.94 -21.78 -3.47
C ASN A 69 2.44 -21.49 -3.41
N ASP A 70 1.97 -20.76 -2.40
CA ASP A 70 0.58 -20.37 -2.24
C ASP A 70 0.15 -19.36 -3.32
N GLU A 71 -1.01 -19.60 -3.95
CA GLU A 71 -1.47 -18.80 -5.09
C GLU A 71 -1.92 -17.38 -4.68
N MET A 72 -2.44 -17.20 -3.46
CA MET A 72 -2.82 -15.88 -2.97
C MET A 72 -1.58 -15.05 -2.60
N VAL A 73 -0.57 -15.70 -2.02
CA VAL A 73 0.74 -15.09 -1.76
C VAL A 73 1.45 -14.72 -3.06
N LYS A 74 1.53 -15.63 -4.04
CA LYS A 74 2.09 -15.32 -5.37
C LYS A 74 1.40 -14.12 -6.01
N ARG A 75 0.08 -14.03 -5.88
CA ARG A 75 -0.68 -12.88 -6.39
C ARG A 75 -0.24 -11.58 -5.73
N ALA A 76 -0.15 -11.53 -4.40
CA ALA A 76 0.30 -10.33 -3.69
C ALA A 76 1.69 -9.88 -4.13
N LEU A 77 2.64 -10.82 -4.18
CA LEU A 77 4.01 -10.56 -4.64
C LEU A 77 4.05 -10.03 -6.08
N ASN A 78 3.23 -10.59 -6.97
CA ASN A 78 3.14 -10.09 -8.35
C ASN A 78 2.52 -8.68 -8.40
N GLU A 79 1.49 -8.41 -7.59
CA GLU A 79 0.89 -7.07 -7.47
C GLU A 79 1.91 -6.05 -6.92
N HIS A 80 2.76 -6.42 -5.96
CA HIS A 80 3.88 -5.57 -5.52
C HIS A 80 4.79 -5.20 -6.69
N GLN A 81 5.22 -6.20 -7.48
CA GLN A 81 6.10 -5.94 -8.64
C GLN A 81 5.44 -5.03 -9.68
N LEU A 82 4.14 -5.18 -9.93
CA LEU A 82 3.38 -4.32 -10.84
C LEU A 82 3.29 -2.87 -10.34
N ILE A 83 3.05 -2.67 -9.04
CA ILE A 83 3.02 -1.35 -8.40
C ILE A 83 4.40 -0.69 -8.52
N LEU A 84 5.47 -1.40 -8.19
CA LEU A 84 6.84 -0.90 -8.31
C LEU A 84 7.20 -0.56 -9.77
N ALA A 85 6.80 -1.40 -10.72
CA ALA A 85 6.99 -1.14 -12.14
C ALA A 85 6.24 0.12 -12.60
N LYS A 86 5.01 0.36 -12.10
CA LYS A 86 4.23 1.56 -12.40
C LYS A 86 4.86 2.82 -11.82
N ILE A 87 5.39 2.77 -10.60
CA ILE A 87 6.15 3.88 -10.00
C ILE A 87 7.38 4.21 -10.85
N ASN A 88 8.13 3.20 -11.28
CA ASN A 88 9.28 3.39 -12.16
C ASN A 88 8.87 3.97 -13.52
N GLU A 89 7.75 3.52 -14.09
CA GLU A 89 7.21 4.06 -15.34
C GLU A 89 6.87 5.55 -15.20
N ILE A 90 6.23 5.95 -14.10
CA ILE A 90 5.96 7.36 -13.78
C ILE A 90 7.26 8.16 -13.77
N ASN A 91 8.32 7.66 -13.14
CA ASN A 91 9.60 8.36 -13.06
C ASN A 91 10.30 8.53 -14.42
N VAL A 92 10.10 7.61 -15.35
CA VAL A 92 10.66 7.70 -16.70
C VAL A 92 9.81 8.57 -17.63
N LYS A 93 8.48 8.54 -17.46
CA LYS A 93 7.51 9.14 -18.40
C LYS A 93 6.84 10.42 -17.91
N ALA A 94 7.07 10.86 -16.67
CA ALA A 94 6.45 12.08 -16.11
C ALA A 94 6.77 13.31 -16.96
N LYS A 95 5.76 13.76 -17.72
CA LYS A 95 5.74 14.97 -18.55
C LYS A 95 4.32 15.56 -18.50
N GLU A 96 4.07 16.66 -19.20
CA GLU A 96 2.71 17.13 -19.47
C GLU A 96 1.89 15.96 -20.07
N ASN A 97 0.71 15.66 -19.48
CA ASN A 97 -0.19 14.52 -19.75
C ASN A 97 0.07 13.16 -19.05
N SER A 98 0.82 13.08 -17.95
CA SER A 98 0.99 11.83 -17.18
C SER A 98 -0.18 11.43 -16.26
N TYR A 99 -1.33 12.10 -16.33
CA TYR A 99 -2.48 11.84 -15.45
C TYR A 99 -3.03 10.42 -15.51
N VAL A 100 -2.96 9.77 -16.68
CA VAL A 100 -3.38 8.38 -16.83
C VAL A 100 -2.54 7.44 -15.95
N LEU A 101 -1.22 7.67 -15.86
CA LEU A 101 -0.32 6.83 -15.07
C LEU A 101 -0.59 6.96 -13.57
N PHE A 102 -0.92 8.16 -13.08
CA PHE A 102 -1.27 8.35 -11.67
C PHE A 102 -2.59 7.67 -11.30
N ASN A 103 -3.59 7.71 -12.18
CA ASN A 103 -4.83 6.98 -11.96
C ASN A 103 -4.62 5.47 -11.98
N GLU A 104 -3.83 4.96 -12.93
CA GLU A 104 -3.48 3.53 -12.99
C GLU A 104 -2.73 3.07 -11.74
N LEU A 105 -1.78 3.87 -11.24
CA LEU A 105 -1.11 3.58 -9.97
C LEU A 105 -2.11 3.53 -8.81
N ALA A 106 -3.00 4.53 -8.72
CA ALA A 106 -4.03 4.56 -7.69
C ALA A 106 -5.02 3.39 -7.79
N ASP A 107 -5.32 2.90 -9.00
CA ASP A 107 -6.17 1.72 -9.21
C ASP A 107 -5.45 0.43 -8.78
N LEU A 108 -4.17 0.27 -9.15
CA LEU A 108 -3.35 -0.88 -8.73
C LEU A 108 -3.23 -0.95 -7.21
N VAL A 109 -2.87 0.16 -6.57
CA VAL A 109 -2.67 0.23 -5.12
C VAL A 109 -3.98 0.05 -4.36
N ASP A 110 -5.07 0.72 -4.75
CA ASP A 110 -6.39 0.54 -4.11
C ASP A 110 -6.90 -0.91 -4.28
N GLY A 111 -6.73 -1.49 -5.47
CA GLY A 111 -7.11 -2.87 -5.76
C GLY A 111 -6.35 -3.89 -4.91
N HIS A 112 -5.03 -3.72 -4.82
CA HIS A 112 -4.14 -4.54 -4.02
C HIS A 112 -4.47 -4.47 -2.53
N THR A 113 -4.53 -3.27 -1.95
CA THR A 113 -4.92 -3.07 -0.53
C THR A 113 -6.29 -3.66 -0.21
N ARG A 114 -7.27 -3.57 -1.13
CA ARG A 114 -8.58 -4.21 -0.93
C ARG A 114 -8.52 -5.72 -1.01
N PHE A 115 -7.71 -6.28 -1.89
CA PHE A 115 -7.49 -7.71 -1.99
C PHE A 115 -6.89 -8.24 -0.70
N GLU A 116 -5.88 -7.56 -0.16
CA GLU A 116 -5.22 -7.97 1.07
C GLU A 116 -6.18 -7.96 2.25
N GLU A 117 -6.85 -6.83 2.46
CA GLU A 117 -7.76 -6.68 3.59
C GLU A 117 -8.97 -7.62 3.54
N ARG A 118 -9.49 -7.89 2.35
CA ARG A 118 -10.75 -8.64 2.21
C ARG A 118 -10.58 -10.12 1.94
N GLN A 119 -9.41 -10.54 1.47
CA GLN A 119 -9.19 -11.91 1.00
C GLN A 119 -7.90 -12.49 1.60
N LEU A 120 -6.74 -11.87 1.36
CA LEU A 120 -5.47 -12.47 1.76
C LEU A 120 -5.26 -12.51 3.27
N PHE A 121 -5.41 -11.40 3.98
CA PHE A 121 -5.18 -11.42 5.42
C PHE A 121 -6.17 -12.32 6.17
N PRO A 122 -7.50 -12.33 5.86
CA PRO A 122 -8.39 -13.35 6.42
C PRO A 122 -7.94 -14.78 6.12
N TYR A 123 -7.48 -15.06 4.90
CA TYR A 123 -6.94 -16.37 4.54
C TYR A 123 -5.68 -16.73 5.34
N LEU A 124 -4.76 -15.79 5.53
CA LEU A 124 -3.54 -16.00 6.30
C LEU A 124 -3.84 -16.19 7.80
N GLU A 125 -4.85 -15.52 8.35
CA GLU A 125 -5.32 -15.74 9.72
C GLU A 125 -5.84 -17.16 9.96
N GLU A 126 -6.42 -17.79 8.93
CA GLU A 126 -6.88 -19.19 8.99
C GLU A 126 -5.74 -20.19 8.75
N THR A 127 -4.68 -19.76 8.05
CA THR A 127 -3.57 -20.62 7.64
C THR A 127 -2.45 -20.66 8.68
N PHE A 128 -2.14 -19.53 9.30
CA PHE A 128 -1.15 -19.46 10.37
C PHE A 128 -1.69 -20.04 11.68
N SER A 129 -0.83 -20.74 12.41
CA SER A 129 -1.12 -21.12 13.78
C SER A 129 -1.12 -19.89 14.71
N GLU A 130 -1.82 -20.00 15.84
CA GLU A 130 -1.87 -18.93 16.85
C GLU A 130 -0.47 -18.48 17.29
N GLY A 131 0.44 -19.43 17.55
CA GLY A 131 1.81 -19.12 17.95
C GLY A 131 2.69 -18.53 16.83
N GLU A 132 2.33 -18.70 15.56
CA GLU A 132 2.97 -17.98 14.46
C GLU A 132 2.47 -16.54 14.38
N LEU A 133 1.15 -16.34 14.48
CA LEU A 133 0.54 -15.01 14.51
C LEU A 133 1.04 -14.18 15.69
N GLU A 134 1.19 -14.76 16.88
CA GLU A 134 1.76 -14.07 18.05
C GLU A 134 3.18 -13.57 17.78
N LYS A 135 4.07 -14.41 17.24
CA LYS A 135 5.45 -14.01 16.91
C LYS A 135 5.50 -12.92 15.85
N ILE A 136 4.63 -13.01 14.84
CA ILE A 136 4.48 -11.96 13.83
C ILE A 136 4.03 -10.66 14.50
N GLY A 137 3.03 -10.75 15.38
CA GLY A 137 2.50 -9.62 16.15
C GLY A 137 3.56 -8.96 17.03
N GLU A 138 4.38 -9.72 17.74
CA GLU A 138 5.48 -9.19 18.56
C GLU A 138 6.45 -8.32 17.74
N ILE A 139 6.76 -8.74 16.51
CA ILE A 139 7.62 -7.98 15.60
C ILE A 139 6.89 -6.72 15.13
N LEU A 140 5.66 -6.87 14.63
CA LEU A 140 4.87 -5.77 14.08
C LEU A 140 4.53 -4.70 15.14
N HIS A 141 4.19 -5.07 16.37
CA HIS A 141 3.94 -4.08 17.44
C HIS A 141 5.21 -3.38 17.92
N GLY A 142 6.39 -3.95 17.66
CA GLY A 142 7.69 -3.34 17.97
C GLY A 142 8.21 -2.38 16.88
N ASP A 143 7.68 -2.47 15.65
CA ASP A 143 8.06 -1.61 14.53
C ASP A 143 7.18 -0.34 14.47
N GLU A 144 7.73 0.75 13.90
CA GLU A 144 7.01 2.02 13.77
C GLU A 144 6.07 2.00 12.56
N HIS A 145 4.78 1.80 12.81
CA HIS A 145 3.72 1.79 11.79
C HIS A 145 2.94 3.11 11.67
N SER A 146 3.66 4.25 11.67
CA SER A 146 3.03 5.57 11.67
C SER A 146 2.34 5.89 10.34
N ALA A 147 1.04 6.18 10.40
CA ALA A 147 0.27 6.71 9.27
C ALA A 147 0.39 8.25 9.12
N VAL A 148 1.24 8.91 9.93
CA VAL A 148 1.39 10.36 9.91
C VAL A 148 2.31 10.76 8.76
N GLU A 149 1.72 11.34 7.72
CA GLU A 149 2.48 11.94 6.63
C GLU A 149 2.96 13.35 7.02
N ASN A 150 4.26 13.62 6.85
CA ASN A 150 4.87 14.95 7.02
C ASN A 150 5.22 15.60 5.67
N TYR A 151 4.48 15.27 4.60
CA TYR A 151 4.70 15.83 3.27
C TYR A 151 4.19 17.27 3.19
N GLU A 152 5.10 18.21 2.87
CA GLU A 152 4.83 19.64 2.91
C GLU A 152 3.93 20.14 1.75
N ASP A 153 4.03 19.52 0.57
CA ASP A 153 3.30 19.96 -0.61
C ASP A 153 1.90 19.32 -0.68
N GLU A 154 0.93 19.89 0.02
CA GLU A 154 -0.44 19.40 0.08
C GLU A 154 -1.27 19.71 -1.19
N PHE A 155 -0.77 19.33 -2.38
CA PHE A 155 -1.39 19.65 -3.69
C PHE A 155 -2.83 19.16 -3.86
N TRP A 156 -3.27 18.22 -3.02
CA TRP A 156 -4.62 17.67 -3.00
C TRP A 156 -5.61 18.56 -2.23
N LYS A 157 -5.13 19.54 -1.45
CA LYS A 157 -5.97 20.54 -0.80
C LYS A 157 -6.13 21.74 -1.74
N LYS A 158 -7.36 22.26 -1.81
CA LYS A 158 -7.69 23.46 -2.60
C LYS A 158 -7.07 24.71 -2.02
#